data_AF-A0A6A5AAC4-F1
#
_entry.id   AF-A0A6A5AAC4-F1
#
_cell.length_a   1.000
_cell.length_b   1.000
_cell.length_c   1.000
_cell.angle_alpha   90.00
_cell.angle_beta   90.00
_cell.angle_gamma   90.00
#
_symmetry.space_group_name_H-M   'P 1'
#
loop_
_entity.id
_entity.type
_entity.pdbx_description
1 polymer ?
#
loop_
_entity_poly.entity_id
_entity_poly.type
_entity_poly.pdbx_seq_one_letter_code
_entity_poly.pdbx_strand_id
1 'polypeptide(L)'
;MFKEFVAEQDLAEVQAQLHDVLEHTQAVTLTIWNFALDQKDAERNAVGPFFAGLAANGLVDAAGMAAALAELIEFLEDIEIDIPKAGLYLSQMIAPLLAQGVWTLDQVDLSVLPDAKQSAINKHLASALGQLDNAIDHDVALVEFMNSHK
;
A
#
# COMPACT_ATOMS: atom_id res chain seq x y z
N MET A 1 14.25 2.93 -11.66
CA MET A 1 13.51 3.65 -10.59
C MET A 1 13.08 2.77 -9.42
N PHE A 2 11.95 2.03 -9.41
CA PHE A 2 11.54 1.30 -8.20
C PHE A 2 12.57 0.26 -7.72
N LYS A 3 13.15 -0.53 -8.64
CA LYS A 3 14.23 -1.48 -8.29
C LYS A 3 15.52 -0.79 -7.81
N GLU A 4 15.83 0.40 -8.34
CA GLU A 4 16.95 1.21 -7.86
C GLU A 4 16.67 1.71 -6.44
N PHE A 5 15.46 2.21 -6.17
CA PHE A 5 15.06 2.58 -4.81
C PHE A 5 15.13 1.41 -3.83
N VAL A 6 14.70 0.21 -4.23
CA VAL A 6 14.86 -1.00 -3.40
C VAL A 6 16.32 -1.22 -3.01
N ALA A 7 17.26 -1.02 -3.94
CA ALA A 7 18.68 -1.25 -3.73
C ALA A 7 19.40 -0.10 -2.98
N GLU A 8 19.03 1.14 -3.29
CA GLU A 8 19.82 2.34 -2.94
C GLU A 8 19.12 3.24 -1.92
N GLN A 9 17.80 3.07 -1.74
CA GLN A 9 16.96 3.91 -0.87
C GLN A 9 17.05 5.42 -1.20
N ASP A 10 17.46 5.75 -2.43
CA ASP A 10 17.60 7.13 -2.89
C ASP A 10 16.29 7.59 -3.57
N LEU A 11 15.44 8.25 -2.77
CA LEU A 11 14.20 8.82 -3.29
C LEU A 11 14.47 10.05 -4.18
N ALA A 12 15.55 10.80 -3.93
CA ALA A 12 15.85 12.02 -4.67
C ALA A 12 16.24 11.71 -6.13
N GLU A 13 16.97 10.60 -6.34
CA GLU A 13 17.27 10.12 -7.68
C GLU A 13 15.99 9.74 -8.44
N VAL A 14 15.06 9.03 -7.80
CA VAL A 14 13.79 8.66 -8.42
C VAL A 14 12.99 9.90 -8.81
N GLN A 15 12.93 10.91 -7.93
CA GLN A 15 12.25 12.18 -8.22
C GLN A 15 12.83 12.90 -9.43
N ALA A 16 14.16 12.90 -9.57
CA ALA A 16 14.83 13.55 -10.69
C ALA A 16 14.49 12.89 -12.05
N GLN A 17 14.08 11.62 -12.04
CA GLN A 17 13.70 10.86 -13.24
C GLN A 17 12.19 10.88 -13.53
N LEU A 18 11.37 11.24 -12.53
CA LEU A 18 9.91 11.27 -12.60
C LEU A 18 9.42 12.69 -12.92
N HIS A 19 9.41 13.07 -14.19
CA HIS A 19 8.72 14.27 -14.66
C HIS A 19 7.24 13.94 -14.93
N ASP A 20 6.31 14.75 -14.39
CA ASP A 20 4.84 14.68 -14.56
C ASP A 20 4.17 13.31 -14.32
N VAL A 21 4.32 12.73 -13.12
CA VAL A 21 3.73 11.42 -12.77
C VAL A 21 2.27 11.49 -12.32
N LEU A 22 1.81 12.65 -11.85
CA LEU A 22 0.46 12.82 -11.32
C LEU A 22 -0.64 12.42 -12.32
N GLU A 23 -0.44 12.69 -13.62
CA GLU A 23 -1.41 12.32 -14.66
C GLU A 23 -1.56 10.80 -14.83
N HIS A 24 -0.65 10.02 -14.25
CA HIS A 24 -0.57 8.57 -14.39
C HIS A 24 -0.48 7.83 -13.05
N THR A 25 -0.85 8.49 -11.93
CA THR A 25 -0.75 7.92 -10.58
C THR A 25 -1.31 6.49 -10.51
N GLN A 26 -2.56 6.27 -10.94
CA GLN A 26 -3.19 4.94 -10.87
C GLN A 26 -2.37 3.88 -11.64
N ALA A 27 -1.99 4.17 -12.88
CA ALA A 27 -1.27 3.21 -13.71
C ALA A 27 0.11 2.87 -13.13
N VAL A 28 0.82 3.86 -12.60
CA VAL A 28 2.13 3.66 -11.95
C VAL A 28 1.98 2.85 -10.66
N THR A 29 0.99 3.19 -9.82
CA THR A 29 0.70 2.46 -8.59
C THR A 29 0.35 1.00 -8.86
N LEU A 30 -0.59 0.76 -9.77
CA LEU A 30 -1.01 -0.57 -10.16
C LEU A 30 0.15 -1.41 -10.69
N THR A 31 1.01 -0.82 -11.54
CA THR A 31 2.19 -1.50 -12.11
C THR A 31 3.15 -1.94 -11.01
N ILE A 32 3.48 -1.05 -10.07
CA ILE A 32 4.45 -1.34 -9.01
C ILE A 32 3.88 -2.35 -8.00
N TRP A 33 2.60 -2.22 -7.64
CA TRP A 33 1.98 -3.12 -6.66
C TRP A 33 1.82 -4.54 -7.23
N ASN A 34 1.32 -4.67 -8.47
CA ASN A 34 1.28 -5.98 -9.15
C ASN A 34 2.68 -6.60 -9.26
N PHE A 35 3.68 -5.80 -9.65
CA PHE A 35 5.05 -6.26 -9.70
C PHE A 35 5.50 -6.78 -8.33
N ALA A 36 5.35 -5.99 -7.26
CA ALA A 36 5.86 -6.30 -5.93
C ALA A 36 5.18 -7.48 -5.25
N LEU A 37 3.91 -7.76 -5.54
CA LEU A 37 3.18 -8.91 -4.97
C LEU A 37 3.92 -10.23 -5.22
N ASP A 38 4.56 -10.38 -6.38
CA ASP A 38 5.29 -11.58 -6.80
C ASP A 38 6.82 -11.50 -6.57
N GLN A 39 7.29 -10.51 -5.81
CA GLN A 39 8.73 -10.35 -5.52
C GLN A 39 9.13 -10.88 -4.13
N LYS A 40 10.31 -10.51 -3.64
CA LYS A 40 10.78 -10.86 -2.30
C LYS A 40 10.35 -9.79 -1.30
N ASP A 41 10.63 -10.05 -0.03
CA ASP A 41 10.27 -9.14 1.07
C ASP A 41 10.88 -7.74 0.89
N ALA A 42 12.09 -7.63 0.32
CA ALA A 42 12.74 -6.35 0.10
C ALA A 42 11.92 -5.43 -0.82
N GLU A 43 11.46 -5.94 -1.96
CA GLU A 43 10.61 -5.18 -2.88
C GLU A 43 9.26 -4.84 -2.24
N ARG A 44 8.60 -5.80 -1.59
CA ARG A 44 7.31 -5.54 -0.91
C ARG A 44 7.43 -4.48 0.17
N ASN A 45 8.44 -4.59 1.04
CA ASN A 45 8.64 -3.66 2.15
C ASN A 45 8.99 -2.25 1.66
N ALA A 46 9.55 -2.11 0.45
CA ALA A 46 9.85 -0.82 -0.14
C ALA A 46 8.62 -0.09 -0.70
N VAL A 47 7.53 -0.79 -1.02
CA VAL A 47 6.33 -0.19 -1.67
C VAL A 47 5.75 0.95 -0.85
N GLY A 48 5.45 0.72 0.43
CA GLY A 48 4.85 1.74 1.30
C GLY A 48 5.72 3.00 1.44
N PRO A 49 6.99 2.89 1.85
CA PRO A 49 7.92 4.04 1.92
C PRO A 49 8.11 4.74 0.58
N PHE A 50 8.16 3.99 -0.53
CA PHE A 50 8.30 4.56 -1.86
C PHE A 50 7.13 5.48 -2.21
N PHE A 51 5.88 4.98 -2.10
CA PHE A 51 4.70 5.76 -2.42
C PHE A 51 4.45 6.90 -1.43
N ALA A 52 4.75 6.70 -0.14
CA ALA A 52 4.68 7.79 0.83
C ALA A 52 5.67 8.92 0.49
N GLY A 53 6.89 8.56 0.10
CA GLY A 53 7.89 9.50 -0.38
C GLY A 53 7.44 10.25 -1.64
N LEU A 54 6.89 9.56 -2.63
CA LEU A 54 6.36 10.20 -3.84
C LEU A 54 5.19 11.14 -3.52
N ALA A 55 4.28 10.73 -2.63
CA ALA A 55 3.12 11.53 -2.23
C ALA A 55 3.54 12.81 -1.50
N ALA A 56 4.52 12.71 -0.59
CA ALA A 56 5.07 13.86 0.13
C ALA A 56 5.69 14.91 -0.81
N ASN A 57 6.07 14.52 -2.03
CA ASN A 57 6.64 15.40 -3.05
C ASN A 57 5.65 15.76 -4.16
N GLY A 58 4.37 15.39 -4.00
CA GLY A 58 3.33 15.69 -4.98
C GLY A 58 3.55 15.02 -6.33
N LEU A 59 4.25 13.88 -6.38
CA LEU A 59 4.46 13.11 -7.62
C LEU A 59 3.35 12.08 -7.86
N VAL A 60 2.68 11.65 -6.80
CA VAL A 60 1.50 10.80 -6.83
C VAL A 60 0.44 11.39 -5.92
N ASP A 61 -0.83 11.16 -6.24
CA ASP A 61 -1.96 11.60 -5.42
C ASP A 61 -2.71 10.43 -4.78
N ALA A 62 -3.39 10.72 -3.68
CA ALA A 62 -4.09 9.70 -2.91
C ALA A 62 -5.25 9.05 -3.69
N ALA A 63 -5.90 9.78 -4.61
CA ALA A 63 -7.05 9.29 -5.37
C ALA A 63 -6.63 8.26 -6.42
N GLY A 64 -5.56 8.53 -7.19
CA GLY A 64 -5.02 7.59 -8.16
C GLY A 64 -4.49 6.32 -7.50
N MET A 65 -3.82 6.45 -6.34
CA MET A 65 -3.39 5.26 -5.60
C MET A 65 -4.61 4.44 -5.12
N ALA A 66 -5.67 5.09 -4.63
CA ALA A 66 -6.85 4.39 -4.14
C ALA A 66 -7.60 3.67 -5.27
N ALA A 67 -7.65 4.29 -6.45
CA ALA A 67 -8.17 3.64 -7.65
C ALA A 67 -7.36 2.38 -8.05
N ALA A 68 -6.03 2.44 -7.92
CA ALA A 68 -5.18 1.27 -8.18
C ALA A 68 -5.39 0.14 -7.15
N LEU A 69 -5.62 0.48 -5.87
CA LEU A 69 -6.00 -0.50 -4.87
C LEU A 69 -7.35 -1.14 -5.20
N ALA A 70 -8.36 -0.35 -5.53
CA ALA A 70 -9.69 -0.87 -5.87
C ALA A 70 -9.63 -1.88 -7.02
N GLU A 71 -8.83 -1.59 -8.05
CA GLU A 71 -8.60 -2.51 -9.17
C GLU A 71 -7.90 -3.80 -8.72
N LEU A 72 -6.87 -3.73 -7.86
CA LEU A 72 -6.24 -4.93 -7.29
C LEU A 72 -7.18 -5.76 -6.43
N ILE A 73 -8.05 -5.09 -5.66
CA ILE A 73 -9.03 -5.75 -4.81
C ILE A 73 -10.08 -6.49 -5.65
N GLU A 74 -10.52 -5.92 -6.78
CA GLU A 74 -11.44 -6.59 -7.71
C GLU A 74 -10.90 -7.93 -8.22
N PHE A 75 -9.59 -8.02 -8.47
CA PHE A 75 -8.92 -9.23 -8.95
C PHE A 75 -8.21 -10.04 -7.86
N LEU A 76 -8.38 -9.69 -6.58
CA LEU A 76 -7.58 -10.30 -5.51
C LEU A 76 -7.79 -11.81 -5.38
N GLU A 77 -9.00 -12.31 -5.60
CA GLU A 77 -9.28 -13.76 -5.61
C GLU A 77 -8.52 -14.48 -6.72
N ASP A 78 -8.42 -13.89 -7.90
CA ASP A 78 -7.68 -14.46 -9.03
C ASP A 78 -6.17 -14.39 -8.77
N ILE A 79 -5.68 -13.27 -8.25
CA ILE A 79 -4.26 -13.09 -7.88
C ILE A 79 -3.84 -14.13 -6.84
N GLU A 80 -4.72 -14.46 -5.89
CA GLU A 80 -4.43 -15.44 -4.83
C GLU A 80 -4.29 -16.89 -5.33
N ILE A 81 -4.73 -17.20 -6.55
CA ILE A 81 -4.48 -18.49 -7.18
C ILE A 81 -2.98 -18.73 -7.35
N ASP A 82 -2.26 -17.70 -7.82
CA ASP A 82 -0.82 -17.75 -8.05
C ASP A 82 -0.03 -17.29 -6.82
N ILE A 83 -0.57 -16.35 -6.05
CA ILE A 83 0.06 -15.73 -4.88
C ILE A 83 -0.85 -15.90 -3.66
N PRO A 84 -0.85 -17.08 -2.98
CA PRO A 84 -1.80 -17.37 -1.89
C PRO A 84 -1.77 -16.41 -0.69
N LYS A 85 -0.77 -15.54 -0.62
CA LYS A 85 -0.59 -14.52 0.44
C LYS A 85 -0.83 -13.10 -0.06
N ALA A 86 -1.42 -12.90 -1.24
CA ALA A 86 -1.58 -11.56 -1.83
C ALA A 86 -2.33 -10.59 -0.91
N GLY A 87 -3.42 -11.01 -0.25
CA GLY A 87 -4.12 -10.15 0.73
C GLY A 87 -3.24 -9.72 1.92
N LEU A 88 -2.39 -10.63 2.42
CA LEU A 88 -1.41 -10.32 3.47
C LEU A 88 -0.34 -9.34 2.94
N TYR A 89 0.23 -9.61 1.77
CA TYR A 89 1.27 -8.77 1.17
C TYR A 89 0.75 -7.38 0.87
N LEU A 90 -0.45 -7.27 0.31
CA LEU A 90 -1.10 -5.99 0.05
C LEU A 90 -1.29 -5.21 1.34
N SER A 91 -1.76 -5.84 2.40
CA SER A 91 -1.91 -5.22 3.73
C SER A 91 -0.59 -4.65 4.26
N GLN A 92 0.51 -5.40 4.09
CA GLN A 92 1.85 -4.96 4.52
C GLN A 92 2.36 -3.78 3.67
N MET A 93 2.11 -3.80 2.35
CA MET A 93 2.53 -2.74 1.44
C MET A 93 1.78 -1.42 1.68
N ILE A 94 0.50 -1.47 2.07
CA ILE A 94 -0.34 -0.26 2.25
C ILE A 94 -0.31 0.30 3.67
N ALA A 95 0.00 -0.50 4.69
CA ALA A 95 0.03 -0.04 6.09
C ALA A 95 0.90 1.22 6.30
N PRO A 96 2.09 1.36 5.68
CA PRO A 96 2.90 2.58 5.82
C PRO A 96 2.23 3.84 5.25
N LEU A 97 1.32 3.73 4.27
CA LEU A 97 0.61 4.87 3.69
C LEU A 97 -0.42 5.42 4.69
N LEU A 98 -1.14 4.53 5.37
CA LEU A 98 -2.06 4.88 6.44
C LEU A 98 -1.32 5.48 7.63
N ALA A 99 -0.25 4.81 8.09
CA ALA A 99 0.52 5.26 9.24
C ALA A 99 1.19 6.63 9.04
N GLN A 100 1.50 7.01 7.80
CA GLN A 100 2.06 8.32 7.47
C GLN A 100 1.00 9.38 7.15
N GLY A 101 -0.29 9.04 7.25
CA GLY A 101 -1.40 9.95 6.92
C GLY A 101 -1.48 10.32 5.44
N VAL A 102 -0.82 9.55 4.57
CA VAL A 102 -0.97 9.68 3.10
C VAL A 102 -2.37 9.23 2.71
N TRP A 103 -2.88 8.21 3.41
CA TRP A 103 -4.22 7.69 3.29
C TRP A 103 -4.97 7.65 4.62
N THR A 104 -6.29 7.61 4.53
CA THR A 104 -7.22 7.28 5.60
C THR A 104 -7.87 5.91 5.37
N LEU A 105 -8.44 5.32 6.42
CA LEU A 105 -9.03 3.97 6.35
C LEU A 105 -10.18 3.84 5.33
N ASP A 106 -10.95 4.90 5.10
CA ASP A 106 -12.05 4.93 4.12
C ASP A 106 -11.58 4.81 2.67
N GLN A 107 -10.29 5.04 2.40
CA GLN A 107 -9.69 4.84 1.08
C GLN A 107 -9.33 3.37 0.81
N VAL A 108 -9.40 2.51 1.83
CA VAL A 108 -9.24 1.06 1.70
C VAL A 108 -10.61 0.43 1.50
N ASP A 109 -11.10 0.47 0.26
CA ASP A 109 -12.38 -0.14 -0.10
C ASP A 109 -12.21 -1.64 -0.36
N LEU A 110 -12.83 -2.46 0.51
CA LEU A 110 -12.87 -3.92 0.41
C LEU A 110 -14.28 -4.44 0.09
N SER A 111 -15.24 -3.55 -0.17
CA SER A 111 -16.67 -3.89 -0.24
C SER A 111 -17.05 -4.85 -1.35
N VAL A 112 -16.23 -4.95 -2.40
CA VAL A 112 -16.39 -5.91 -3.49
C VAL A 112 -16.04 -7.35 -3.09
N LEU A 113 -15.32 -7.54 -1.97
CA LEU A 113 -14.93 -8.86 -1.47
C LEU A 113 -16.00 -9.45 -0.53
N PRO A 114 -16.04 -10.78 -0.37
CA PRO A 114 -16.87 -11.41 0.66
C PRO A 114 -16.45 -11.00 2.09
N ASP A 115 -17.41 -10.90 3.03
CA ASP A 115 -17.18 -10.47 4.42
C ASP A 115 -16.03 -11.21 5.13
N ALA A 116 -15.91 -12.51 4.89
CA ALA A 116 -14.85 -13.33 5.48
C ALA A 116 -13.46 -12.87 5.02
N LYS A 117 -13.35 -12.45 3.75
CA LYS A 117 -12.10 -11.96 3.16
C LYS A 117 -11.80 -10.53 3.58
N GLN A 118 -12.82 -9.67 3.66
CA GLN A 118 -12.69 -8.34 4.25
C GLN A 118 -12.15 -8.45 5.69
N SER A 119 -12.72 -9.34 6.50
CA SER A 119 -12.27 -9.58 7.88
C SER A 119 -10.82 -10.07 7.96
N ALA A 120 -10.41 -10.96 7.05
CA ALA A 120 -9.04 -11.46 6.98
C ALA A 120 -8.04 -10.35 6.61
N ILE A 121 -8.36 -9.55 5.58
CA ILE A 121 -7.52 -8.42 5.15
C ILE A 121 -7.45 -7.36 6.25
N ASN A 122 -8.56 -7.00 6.89
CA ASN A 122 -8.54 -6.04 8.00
C ASN A 122 -7.66 -6.53 9.16
N LYS A 123 -7.66 -7.83 9.45
CA LYS A 123 -6.75 -8.42 10.44
C LYS A 123 -5.28 -8.34 10.01
N HIS A 124 -4.99 -8.62 8.75
CA HIS A 124 -3.64 -8.47 8.20
C HIS A 124 -3.17 -7.02 8.26
N LEU A 125 -4.03 -6.07 7.90
CA LEU A 125 -3.76 -4.64 7.92
C LEU A 125 -3.53 -4.15 9.35
N ALA A 126 -4.40 -4.52 10.30
CA ALA A 126 -4.23 -4.20 11.71
C ALA A 126 -2.92 -4.76 12.29
N SER A 127 -2.55 -5.99 11.92
CA SER A 127 -1.26 -6.58 12.31
C SER A 127 -0.08 -5.84 11.69
N ALA A 128 -0.16 -5.44 10.42
CA ALA A 128 0.90 -4.71 9.74
C ALA A 128 1.09 -3.31 10.35
N LEU A 129 0.00 -2.60 10.62
CA LEU A 129 -0.01 -1.33 11.32
C LEU A 129 0.64 -1.45 12.70
N GLY A 130 0.30 -2.48 13.48
CA GLY A 130 0.89 -2.72 14.81
C GLY A 130 2.37 -3.10 14.83
N GLN A 131 2.98 -3.35 13.67
CA GLN A 131 4.41 -3.60 13.52
C GLN A 131 5.19 -2.34 13.12
N LEU A 132 4.52 -1.24 12.80
CA LEU A 132 5.16 0.03 12.46
C LEU A 132 5.48 0.81 13.74
N ASP A 133 6.72 1.25 13.89
CA ASP A 133 7.17 2.00 15.07
C ASP A 133 6.56 3.42 15.11
N ASN A 134 5.90 3.76 16.23
CA ASN A 134 5.55 5.12 16.71
C ASN A 134 4.77 6.08 15.76
N ALA A 135 4.36 5.66 14.56
CA ALA A 135 3.68 6.52 13.60
C ALA A 135 2.17 6.68 13.85
N ILE A 136 1.57 5.80 14.65
CA ILE A 136 0.11 5.62 14.71
C ILE A 136 -0.50 6.15 16.01
N ASP A 137 0.32 6.40 17.04
CA ASP A 137 -0.16 6.70 18.40
C ASP A 137 -1.03 7.98 18.51
N HIS A 138 -0.98 8.84 17.49
CA HIS A 138 -1.76 10.08 17.44
C HIS A 138 -3.02 9.98 16.56
N ASP A 139 -3.18 8.89 15.79
CA ASP A 139 -4.36 8.65 14.97
C ASP A 139 -5.34 7.71 15.68
N VAL A 140 -6.36 8.30 16.30
CA VAL A 140 -7.38 7.59 17.07
C VAL A 140 -8.10 6.55 16.20
N ALA A 141 -8.38 6.85 14.93
CA ALA A 141 -9.10 5.95 14.05
C ALA A 141 -8.28 4.69 13.74
N LEU A 142 -6.98 4.86 13.47
CA LEU A 142 -6.08 3.72 13.25
C LEU A 142 -5.89 2.90 14.52
N VAL A 143 -5.78 3.52 15.71
CA VAL A 143 -5.70 2.80 16.99
C VAL A 143 -6.96 1.98 17.26
N GLU A 144 -8.15 2.56 17.04
CA GLU A 144 -9.44 1.85 17.19
C GLU A 144 -9.57 0.70 16.18
N PHE A 145 -9.19 0.94 14.92
CA PHE A 145 -9.16 -0.08 13.88
C PHE A 145 -8.25 -1.25 14.25
N MET A 146 -7.04 -0.97 14.72
CA MET A 146 -6.11 -2.01 15.18
C MET A 146 -6.68 -2.80 16.35
N ASN A 147 -7.30 -2.14 17.33
CA ASN A 147 -7.87 -2.82 18.49
C ASN A 147 -9.09 -3.70 18.15
N SER A 148 -9.86 -3.33 17.13
CA SER A 148 -11.05 -4.09 16.70
C SER A 148 -10.72 -5.31 15.83
N HIS A 149 -9.50 -5.41 15.29
CA HIS A 149 -9.10 -6.46 14.33
C HIS A 149 -7.85 -7.27 14.75
N LYS A 150 -7.44 -7.20 16.02
CA LYS A 150 -6.36 -8.03 16.61
C LYS A 150 -6.72 -9.52 16.67
#